data_AF-A0A4Z0K4E6-F1
#
_entry.id   AF-A0A4Z0K4E6-F1
#
_cell.length_a   1.000
_cell.length_b   1.000
_cell.length_c   1.000
_cell.angle_alpha   90.00
_cell.angle_beta   90.00
_cell.angle_gamma   90.00
#
_symmetry.space_group_name_H-M   'P 1'
#
loop_
_entity.id
_entity.type
_entity.pdbx_description
1 polymer ?
#
loop_
_entity_poly.entity_id
_entity_poly.type
_entity_poly.pdbx_seq_one_letter_code
_entity_poly.pdbx_strand_id
1 'polypeptide(L)'
;REVSRMPAQEQEPSRWHRAGRRRAALSHKVEVDRQDGRVALFELLINTPATGNLIREGKLHQLAHVIQTGQQQGMMTFAQSAQWRQAQGRL
;
A
#
# COMPACT_ATOMS: atom_id res chain seq x y z
N ARG A 1 3.58 19.23 20.24
CA ARG A 1 2.22 19.31 19.67
C ARG A 1 2.27 20.40 18.62
N GLU A 2 2.60 20.08 17.37
CA GLU A 2 2.52 21.03 16.26
C GLU A 2 2.38 20.23 14.97
N VAL A 3 1.17 20.23 14.43
CA VAL A 3 0.84 19.64 13.13
C VAL A 3 0.57 20.82 12.22
N SER A 4 1.50 21.12 11.33
CA SER A 4 1.27 22.05 10.23
C SER A 4 0.27 21.40 9.27
N ARG A 5 -1.02 21.65 9.50
CA ARG A 5 -2.09 21.37 8.53
C ARG A 5 -1.93 22.36 7.37
N MET A 6 -1.47 21.85 6.23
CA MET A 6 -1.62 22.58 4.97
C MET A 6 -3.09 22.53 4.51
N PRO A 7 -3.64 23.61 3.94
CA PRO A 7 -5.05 23.71 3.58
C PRO A 7 -5.45 22.78 2.44
N ALA A 8 -6.71 22.33 2.46
CA ALA A 8 -7.24 21.22 1.69
C ALA A 8 -7.53 21.50 0.20
N GLN A 9 -7.10 22.64 -0.37
CA GLN A 9 -7.53 23.07 -1.71
C GLN A 9 -6.45 23.11 -2.82
N GLU A 10 -5.22 22.69 -2.56
CA GLU A 10 -4.14 22.63 -3.59
C GLU A 10 -3.44 21.26 -3.71
N GLN A 11 -4.10 20.18 -3.28
CA GLN A 11 -3.48 18.84 -3.26
C GLN A 11 -3.64 18.05 -4.58
N GLU A 12 -4.20 18.65 -5.65
CA GLU A 12 -4.60 17.91 -6.85
C GLU A 12 -3.50 17.70 -7.94
N PRO A 13 -2.51 18.59 -8.21
CA PRO A 13 -1.53 18.28 -9.27
C PRO A 13 -0.23 17.60 -8.82
N SER A 14 0.10 17.58 -7.52
CA SER A 14 1.46 17.21 -7.04
C SER A 14 1.69 15.72 -6.73
N ARG A 15 0.66 14.87 -6.90
CA ARG A 15 0.77 13.40 -6.77
C ARG A 15 1.17 12.70 -8.06
N TRP A 16 0.80 13.25 -9.22
CA TRP A 16 0.96 12.58 -10.52
C TRP A 16 2.41 12.55 -11.03
N HIS A 17 3.20 13.60 -10.80
CA HIS A 17 4.61 13.68 -11.26
C HIS A 17 5.55 12.65 -10.63
N ARG A 18 5.20 12.06 -9.48
CA ARG A 18 6.02 11.04 -8.79
C ARG A 18 5.76 9.60 -9.24
N ALA A 19 4.93 9.39 -10.26
CA ALA A 19 4.58 8.06 -10.78
C ALA A 19 5.65 7.48 -11.72
N GLY A 20 6.49 8.32 -12.34
CA GLY A 20 7.47 7.87 -13.34
C GLY A 20 8.76 7.24 -12.78
N ARG A 21 9.07 7.41 -11.48
CA ARG A 21 10.35 6.97 -10.88
C ARG A 21 10.22 5.99 -9.72
N ARG A 22 9.00 5.71 -9.24
CA ARG A 22 8.78 4.73 -8.17
C ARG A 22 8.74 3.32 -8.75
N ARG A 23 9.59 2.43 -8.24
CA ARG A 23 9.60 1.01 -8.62
C ARG A 23 8.48 0.23 -7.92
N ALA A 24 8.11 0.66 -6.72
CA ALA A 24 7.03 0.09 -5.92
C ALA A 24 6.50 1.10 -4.90
N ALA A 25 5.31 0.85 -4.37
CA ALA A 25 4.77 1.49 -3.18
C ALA A 25 4.60 0.43 -2.09
N LEU A 26 5.18 0.67 -0.91
CA LEU A 26 5.08 -0.19 0.27
C LEU A 26 4.37 0.61 1.37
N SER A 27 3.31 0.02 1.91
CA SER A 27 2.59 0.51 3.09
C SER A 27 2.75 -0.50 4.22
N HIS A 28 2.76 -0.01 5.46
CA HIS A 28 2.77 -0.88 6.63
C HIS A 28 1.79 -0.37 7.69
N LYS A 29 1.30 -1.30 8.52
CA LYS A 29 0.63 -1.00 9.78
C LYS A 29 1.09 -1.98 10.84
N VAL A 30 0.93 -1.60 12.10
CA VAL A 30 1.42 -2.39 13.23
C VAL A 30 0.23 -2.80 14.08
N GLU A 31 0.10 -4.10 14.32
CA GLU A 31 -0.95 -4.72 15.11
C GLU A 31 -0.36 -5.31 16.41
N VAL A 32 -1.24 -5.58 17.38
CA VAL A 32 -0.87 -6.30 18.60
C VAL A 32 -0.56 -7.76 18.26
N ASP A 33 0.51 -8.30 18.82
CA ASP A 33 0.89 -9.70 18.68
C ASP A 33 0.27 -10.55 19.81
N ARG A 34 -0.16 -11.77 19.51
CA ARG A 34 -0.60 -12.76 20.49
C ARG A 34 0.52 -13.30 21.38
N GLN A 35 1.77 -13.19 20.95
CA GLN A 35 2.95 -13.69 21.68
C GLN A 35 3.65 -12.59 22.49
N ASP A 36 2.90 -11.56 22.90
CA ASP A 36 3.40 -10.27 23.40
C ASP A 36 4.18 -9.45 22.36
N GLY A 37 3.96 -8.14 22.40
CA GLY A 37 4.60 -7.17 21.50
C GLY A 37 3.74 -6.77 20.30
N ARG A 38 4.39 -6.55 19.16
CA ARG A 38 3.75 -6.00 17.96
C ARG A 38 4.21 -6.69 16.68
N VAL A 39 3.30 -6.85 15.74
CA VAL A 39 3.56 -7.41 14.41
C VAL A 39 3.24 -6.40 13.31
N ALA A 40 4.18 -6.24 12.37
CA ALA A 40 3.95 -5.42 11.19
C ALA A 40 3.22 -6.23 10.11
N LEU A 41 2.17 -5.63 9.57
CA LEU A 41 1.50 -6.03 8.34
C LEU A 41 1.95 -5.12 7.21
N PHE A 42 2.07 -5.69 6.02
CA PHE A 42 2.58 -5.00 4.84
C PHE A 42 1.59 -5.08 3.68
N GLU A 43 1.60 -4.04 2.86
CA GLU A 43 0.96 -4.01 1.56
C GLU A 43 1.95 -3.48 0.53
N LEU A 44 2.11 -4.19 -0.58
CA LEU A 44 3.12 -3.92 -1.60
C LEU A 44 2.47 -3.89 -2.98
N LEU A 45 2.59 -2.74 -3.65
CA LEU A 45 2.22 -2.53 -5.04
C LEU A 45 3.50 -2.34 -5.87
N ILE A 46 3.72 -3.19 -6.87
CA ILE A 46 4.80 -3.00 -7.84
C ILE A 46 4.31 -2.07 -8.96
N ASN A 47 5.15 -1.10 -9.36
CA ASN A 47 4.80 -0.19 -10.44
C ASN A 47 5.08 -0.87 -11.80
N THR A 48 4.03 -1.33 -12.44
CA THR A 48 4.02 -1.89 -13.79
C THR A 48 3.42 -0.86 -14.75
N PRO A 49 3.58 -1.02 -16.08
CA PRO A 49 2.92 -0.13 -17.03
C PRO A 49 1.41 -0.02 -16.82
N ALA A 50 0.76 -1.14 -16.45
CA ALA A 50 -0.67 -1.18 -16.16
C ALA A 50 -1.04 -0.38 -14.90
N THR A 51 -0.32 -0.57 -13.78
CA THR A 51 -0.59 0.20 -12.55
C THR A 51 -0.25 1.67 -12.71
N GLY A 52 0.80 2.00 -13.46
CA GLY A 52 1.15 3.36 -13.83
C GLY A 52 0.06 4.07 -14.65
N ASN A 53 -0.61 3.36 -15.56
CA ASN A 53 -1.77 3.88 -16.30
C ASN A 53 -2.95 4.16 -15.35
N LEU A 54 -3.30 3.20 -14.49
CA LEU A 54 -4.40 3.35 -13.53
C LEU A 54 -4.17 4.52 -12.56
N ILE A 55 -2.92 4.73 -12.14
CA ILE A 55 -2.52 5.90 -11.37
C ILE A 55 -2.81 7.14 -12.22
N ARG A 56 -2.18 7.32 -13.39
CA ARG A 56 -2.37 8.52 -14.23
C ARG A 56 -3.84 8.86 -14.55
N GLU A 57 -4.69 7.85 -14.70
CA GLU A 57 -6.12 8.00 -15.00
C GLU A 57 -6.99 8.26 -13.75
N GLY A 58 -6.41 8.37 -12.55
CA GLY A 58 -7.16 8.59 -11.32
C GLY A 58 -7.93 7.36 -10.82
N LYS A 59 -7.75 6.20 -11.45
CA LYS A 59 -8.47 4.95 -11.17
C LYS A 59 -7.86 4.19 -9.98
N LEU A 60 -7.59 4.90 -8.88
CA LEU A 60 -6.92 4.36 -7.70
C LEU A 60 -7.71 3.21 -7.04
N HIS A 61 -9.03 3.20 -7.16
CA HIS A 61 -9.90 2.13 -6.65
C HIS A 61 -9.62 0.77 -7.29
N GLN A 62 -9.08 0.73 -8.53
CA GLN A 62 -8.73 -0.52 -9.20
C GLN A 62 -7.41 -1.11 -8.70
N LEU A 63 -6.55 -0.30 -8.05
CA LEU A 63 -5.25 -0.76 -7.56
C LEU A 63 -5.38 -1.87 -6.53
N ALA A 64 -6.43 -1.86 -5.70
CA ALA A 64 -6.68 -2.93 -4.74
C ALA A 64 -6.80 -4.31 -5.41
N HIS A 65 -7.54 -4.38 -6.53
CA HIS A 65 -7.68 -5.61 -7.30
C HIS A 65 -6.37 -6.01 -7.99
N VAL A 66 -5.57 -5.03 -8.44
CA VAL A 66 -4.26 -5.31 -9.03
C VAL A 66 -3.28 -5.88 -8.01
N ILE A 67 -3.24 -5.35 -6.78
CA ILE A 67 -2.39 -5.90 -5.71
C ILE A 67 -2.83 -7.33 -5.36
N GLN A 68 -4.14 -7.56 -5.28
CA GLN A 68 -4.71 -8.87 -4.95
C GLN A 68 -4.31 -9.96 -5.96
N THR A 69 -4.33 -9.64 -7.25
CA THR A 69 -4.00 -10.56 -8.35
C THR A 69 -2.51 -10.57 -8.70
N GLY A 70 -1.75 -9.57 -8.26
CA GLY A 70 -0.33 -9.38 -8.55
C GLY A 70 0.64 -10.22 -7.71
N GLN A 71 0.17 -11.25 -6.99
CA GLN A 71 1.03 -12.06 -6.11
C GLN A 71 2.25 -12.65 -6.82
N GLN A 72 2.08 -13.13 -8.06
CA GLN A 72 3.19 -13.68 -8.86
C GLN A 72 4.27 -12.64 -9.20
N GLN A 73 3.91 -11.35 -9.14
CA GLN A 73 4.84 -10.23 -9.34
C GLN A 73 5.41 -9.72 -8.02
N GLY A 74 5.18 -10.44 -6.91
CA GLY A 74 5.61 -10.06 -5.56
C GLY A 74 4.70 -9.06 -4.87
N MET A 75 3.52 -8.76 -5.41
CA MET A 75 2.55 -7.89 -4.72
C MET A 75 1.89 -8.60 -3.55
N MET A 76 1.46 -7.83 -2.55
CA MET A 76 0.83 -8.36 -1.34
C MET A 76 -0.18 -7.36 -0.80
N THR A 77 -1.38 -7.83 -0.46
CA THR A 77 -2.37 -7.03 0.27
C THR A 77 -2.16 -7.13 1.77
N PHE A 78 -2.67 -6.15 2.53
CA PHE A 78 -2.72 -6.27 3.99
C PHE A 78 -3.46 -7.53 4.46
N ALA A 79 -4.52 -7.95 3.76
CA ALA A 79 -5.28 -9.15 4.09
C ALA A 79 -4.41 -10.42 3.98
N GLN A 80 -3.62 -10.54 2.90
CA GLN A 80 -2.68 -11.65 2.72
C GLN A 80 -1.56 -11.61 3.77
N SER A 81 -1.03 -10.42 4.08
CA SER A 81 -0.04 -10.27 5.15
C SER A 81 -0.62 -10.70 6.50
N ALA A 82 -1.85 -10.32 6.82
CA ALA A 82 -2.54 -10.71 8.04
C ALA A 82 -2.78 -12.22 8.10
N GLN A 83 -3.28 -12.82 7.03
CA GLN A 83 -3.48 -14.27 6.94
C GLN A 83 -2.18 -15.04 7.18
N TRP A 84 -1.07 -14.56 6.63
CA TRP A 84 0.24 -15.18 6.87
C TRP A 84 0.68 -15.08 8.33
N ARG A 85 0.47 -13.93 8.99
CA ARG A 85 0.75 -13.76 10.42
C ARG A 85 -0.18 -14.60 11.32
N GLN A 86 -1.43 -14.81 10.92
CA GLN A 86 -2.36 -15.71 11.60
C GLN A 86 -1.90 -17.16 11.51
N ALA A 87 -1.45 -17.61 10.34
CA ALA A 87 -0.90 -18.96 10.16
C ALA A 87 0.38 -19.20 11.01
N GLN A 88 1.09 -18.13 11.37
CA GLN A 88 2.24 -18.16 12.28
C GLN A 88 1.85 -18.06 13.77
N GLY A 89 0.56 -17.93 14.09
CA GLY A 89 0.08 -17.76 15.47
C GLY A 89 0.40 -16.40 16.10
N ARG A 90 0.72 -15.38 15.28
CA ARG A 90 1.03 -14.01 15.72
C ARG A 90 -0.18 -13.09 15.68
N LEU A 91 -0.91 -13.20 14.56
CA LEU A 91 -2.27 -12.73 14.28
C LEU A 91 -3.32 -13.42 15.11
#